data_AF-A0A970D7K9-F1
#
_entry.id   AF-A0A970D7K9-F1
#
_cell.length_a   1.000
_cell.length_b   1.000
_cell.length_c   1.000
_cell.angle_alpha   90.00
_cell.angle_beta   90.00
_cell.angle_gamma   90.00
#
_symmetry.space_group_name_H-M   'P 1'
#
loop_
_entity.id
_entity.type
_entity.pdbx_description
1 polymer ?
#
loop_
_entity_poly.entity_id
_entity_poly.type
_entity_poly.pdbx_seq_one_letter_code
_entity_poly.pdbx_strand_id
1 'polypeptide(L)'
;MSSPIFVILRNNSFICRMADSLSPLTFRFREIPDLPNIPFYHHIWSEFIKYKKEFSKFFREELIGKSWAGMLLKSQAYVAVPDDMLEFEKALTTEFFMQTCSRKVDTKPECLLLAPQEGEYIAVSRTCRMVIISHIQAGNIEDRLYLENKEYTVEELKMFIAGLLDGRNGVDLPIYLNGEGLELYSSLGSLVEPRTILQNYINLKPA
;
A
#
# COMPACT_ATOMS: atom_id res chain seq x y z
N MET A 1 -4.62 15.68 19.63
CA MET A 1 -4.34 14.44 18.89
C MET A 1 -3.08 14.66 18.06
N SER A 2 -2.22 13.67 17.88
CA SER A 2 -1.09 13.81 16.95
C SER A 2 -1.59 13.77 15.51
N SER A 3 -0.88 14.45 14.62
CA SER A 3 -1.08 14.42 13.17
C SER A 3 -1.24 12.96 12.68
N PRO A 4 -2.16 12.65 11.74
CA PRO A 4 -2.31 11.30 11.22
C PRO A 4 -1.03 10.77 10.57
N ILE A 5 -0.83 9.45 10.67
CA ILE A 5 0.24 8.74 10.00
C ILE A 5 -0.34 7.99 8.79
N PHE A 6 0.34 8.09 7.65
CA PHE A 6 0.03 7.38 6.42
C PHE A 6 1.11 6.34 6.16
N VAL A 7 0.72 5.11 5.83
CA VAL A 7 1.65 3.98 5.73
C VAL A 7 1.39 3.16 4.48
N ILE A 8 2.46 2.77 3.78
CA ILE A 8 2.46 1.74 2.73
C ILE A 8 3.29 0.56 3.21
N LEU A 9 2.83 -0.66 2.92
CA LEU A 9 3.56 -1.91 3.19
C LEU A 9 4.29 -2.35 1.91
N ARG A 10 5.63 -2.38 1.92
CA ARG A 10 6.44 -2.67 0.73
C ARG A 10 7.77 -3.29 1.14
N ASN A 11 8.22 -4.36 0.47
CA ASN A 11 9.59 -4.88 0.51
C ASN A 11 10.18 -4.96 1.95
N ASN A 12 9.54 -5.75 2.81
CA ASN A 12 9.90 -5.92 4.23
C ASN A 12 9.99 -4.60 5.00
N SER A 13 9.17 -3.61 4.63
CA SER A 13 9.24 -2.26 5.19
C SER A 13 7.86 -1.62 5.31
N PHE A 14 7.77 -0.69 6.25
CA PHE A 14 6.72 0.32 6.29
C PHE A 14 7.28 1.65 5.80
N ILE A 15 6.69 2.19 4.75
CA ILE A 15 6.97 3.54 4.28
C ILE A 15 5.94 4.46 4.91
N CYS A 16 6.37 5.30 5.83
CA CYS A 16 5.53 6.08 6.72
C CYS A 16 5.67 7.58 6.44
N ARG A 17 4.58 8.33 6.51
CA ARG A 17 4.60 9.79 6.44
C ARG A 17 3.55 10.38 7.37
N MET A 18 3.95 11.34 8.20
CA MET A 18 3.01 12.18 8.96
C MET A 18 2.33 13.18 8.00
N ALA A 19 1.07 13.52 8.24
CA ALA A 19 0.32 14.44 7.35
C ALA A 19 1.01 15.80 7.15
N ASP A 20 1.69 16.28 8.19
CA ASP A 20 2.43 17.55 8.29
C ASP A 20 3.91 17.42 7.90
N SER A 21 4.40 16.22 7.54
CA SER A 21 5.76 16.00 7.07
C SER A 21 5.87 16.15 5.55
N LEU A 22 6.99 16.71 5.08
CA LEU A 22 7.32 16.82 3.66
C LEU A 22 7.82 15.51 3.04
N SER A 23 8.44 14.65 3.84
CA SER A 23 9.16 13.46 3.35
C SER A 23 8.73 12.19 4.09
N PRO A 24 8.54 11.06 3.38
CA PRO A 24 8.34 9.77 4.00
C PRO A 24 9.64 9.26 4.66
N LEU A 25 9.48 8.47 5.72
CA LEU A 25 10.52 7.72 6.40
C LEU A 25 10.22 6.23 6.29
N THR A 26 11.26 5.41 6.15
CA THR A 26 11.12 3.96 5.96
C THR A 26 11.58 3.21 7.20
N PHE A 27 10.68 2.43 7.79
CA PHE A 27 11.03 1.43 8.80
C PHE A 27 11.21 0.07 8.13
N ARG A 28 12.41 -0.51 8.19
CA ARG A 28 12.72 -1.79 7.55
C ARG A 28 12.86 -2.92 8.57
N PHE A 29 12.13 -4.00 8.35
CA PHE A 29 12.24 -5.25 9.10
C PHE A 29 13.45 -6.05 8.60
N ARG A 30 14.61 -5.84 9.23
CA ARG A 30 15.90 -6.39 8.74
C ARG A 30 16.03 -7.90 8.87
N GLU A 31 15.33 -8.50 9.82
CA GLU A 31 15.47 -9.92 10.15
C GLU A 31 14.32 -10.77 9.60
N ILE A 32 13.31 -10.16 8.99
CA ILE A 32 12.27 -10.91 8.28
C ILE A 32 12.88 -11.42 6.97
N PRO A 33 12.92 -12.75 6.75
CA PRO A 33 13.37 -13.29 5.48
C PRO A 33 12.41 -12.89 4.37
N ASP A 34 12.95 -12.69 3.17
CA ASP A 34 12.14 -12.53 1.97
C ASP A 34 11.80 -13.93 1.43
N LEU A 35 10.55 -14.35 1.63
CA LEU A 35 10.07 -15.67 1.25
C LEU A 35 9.05 -15.53 0.11
N PRO A 36 9.23 -16.26 -1.01
CA PRO A 36 8.30 -16.20 -2.14
C PRO A 36 6.85 -16.49 -1.71
N ASN A 37 5.92 -15.66 -2.17
CA ASN A 37 4.48 -15.77 -1.89
C ASN A 37 4.08 -15.68 -0.39
N ILE A 38 5.00 -15.32 0.52
CA ILE A 38 4.70 -15.11 1.93
C ILE A 38 4.88 -13.63 2.25
N PRO A 39 3.79 -12.87 2.44
CA PRO A 39 3.91 -11.46 2.78
C PRO A 39 4.66 -11.25 4.10
N PHE A 40 5.60 -10.31 4.10
CA PHE A 40 6.48 -10.06 5.25
C PHE A 40 5.72 -9.80 6.57
N TYR A 41 4.53 -9.22 6.49
CA TYR A 41 3.70 -8.91 7.65
C TYR A 41 3.17 -10.16 8.36
N HIS A 42 3.28 -11.36 7.76
CA HIS A 42 3.05 -12.64 8.44
C HIS A 42 4.12 -12.91 9.52
N HIS A 43 5.38 -12.57 9.22
CA HIS A 43 6.52 -12.79 10.12
C HIS A 43 6.58 -11.78 11.28
N ILE A 44 5.81 -10.69 11.22
CA ILE A 44 5.72 -9.75 12.34
C ILE A 44 5.22 -10.46 13.61
N TRP A 45 4.36 -11.46 13.46
CA TRP A 45 3.72 -12.15 14.59
C TRP A 45 4.61 -13.20 15.25
N SER A 46 5.59 -13.77 14.54
CA SER A 46 6.53 -14.72 15.15
C SER A 46 7.44 -14.04 16.17
N GLU A 47 7.75 -12.75 15.98
CA GLU A 47 8.54 -11.94 16.92
C GLU A 47 7.82 -10.65 17.32
N PHE A 48 6.51 -10.75 17.59
CA PHE A 48 5.65 -9.59 17.81
C PHE A 48 6.17 -8.60 18.86
N ILE A 49 6.63 -9.09 20.02
CA ILE A 49 7.11 -8.22 21.10
C ILE A 49 8.31 -7.37 20.65
N LYS A 50 9.21 -7.95 19.85
CA LYS A 50 10.38 -7.27 19.31
C LYS A 50 9.96 -6.20 18.32
N TYR A 51 9.23 -6.58 17.28
CA TYR A 51 8.83 -5.66 16.22
C TYR A 51 7.88 -4.56 16.72
N LYS A 52 7.01 -4.87 17.69
CA LYS A 52 6.21 -3.87 18.40
C LYS A 52 7.11 -2.83 19.06
N LYS A 53 8.15 -3.24 19.80
CA LYS A 53 9.07 -2.32 20.49
C LYS A 53 9.86 -1.48 19.49
N GLU A 54 10.41 -2.09 18.45
CA GLU A 54 11.20 -1.42 17.41
C GLU A 54 10.38 -0.38 16.66
N PHE A 55 9.20 -0.77 16.15
CA PHE A 55 8.36 0.17 15.41
C PHE A 55 7.79 1.29 16.32
N SER A 56 7.43 0.97 17.56
CA SER A 56 7.01 2.00 18.53
C SER A 56 8.12 2.99 18.83
N LYS A 57 9.39 2.54 18.85
CA LYS A 57 10.56 3.40 19.01
C LYS A 57 10.74 4.30 17.78
N PHE A 58 10.76 3.72 16.58
CA PHE A 58 10.82 4.44 15.31
C PHE A 58 9.73 5.51 15.22
N PHE A 59 8.49 5.18 15.55
CA PHE A 59 7.37 6.12 15.54
C PHE A 59 7.60 7.33 16.45
N ARG A 60 8.07 7.12 17.68
CA ARG A 60 8.28 8.22 18.63
C ARG A 60 9.50 9.07 18.30
N GLU A 61 10.60 8.42 17.95
CA GLU A 61 11.91 9.06 17.82
C GLU A 61 12.14 9.63 16.43
N GLU A 62 11.73 8.91 15.38
CA GLU A 62 12.02 9.28 14.00
C GLU A 62 10.83 9.97 13.31
N LEU A 63 9.60 9.46 13.49
CA LEU A 63 8.42 10.04 12.85
C LEU A 63 7.88 11.28 13.57
N ILE A 64 7.76 11.24 14.91
CA ILE A 64 7.23 12.37 15.70
C ILE A 64 8.34 13.27 16.23
N GLY A 65 9.54 12.74 16.49
CA GLY A 65 10.64 13.48 17.11
C GLY A 65 10.40 13.83 18.60
N LYS A 66 9.60 13.05 19.33
CA LYS A 66 9.29 13.29 20.76
C LYS A 66 9.56 12.04 21.61
N SER A 67 10.80 11.92 22.10
CA SER A 67 11.26 10.74 22.85
C SER A 67 10.57 10.51 24.21
N TRP A 68 10.16 11.58 24.91
CA TRP A 68 9.68 11.53 26.30
C TRP A 68 8.14 11.63 26.42
N ALA A 69 7.47 12.37 25.53
CA ALA A 69 6.01 12.46 25.47
C ALA A 69 5.36 11.34 24.62
N GLY A 70 6.15 10.57 23.87
CA GLY A 70 5.68 9.64 22.85
C GLY A 70 4.98 8.38 23.36
N MET A 71 5.11 8.02 24.65
CA MET A 71 4.49 6.79 25.19
C MET A 71 2.95 6.87 25.24
N LEU A 72 2.38 8.09 25.26
CA LEU A 72 0.93 8.36 25.28
C LEU A 72 0.39 8.91 23.95
N LEU A 73 1.28 9.32 23.05
CA LEU A 73 0.91 9.87 21.74
C LEU A 73 0.61 8.73 20.77
N LYS A 74 -0.66 8.64 20.40
CA LYS A 74 -1.14 7.76 19.33
C LYS A 74 -1.85 8.63 18.30
N SER A 75 -1.55 8.39 17.03
CA SER A 75 -2.21 9.02 15.89
C SER A 75 -3.42 8.22 15.44
N GLN A 76 -4.12 8.73 14.42
CA GLN A 76 -4.90 7.89 13.52
C GLN A 76 -3.96 7.39 12.42
N ALA A 77 -4.08 6.12 12.05
CA ALA A 77 -3.26 5.50 11.02
C ALA A 77 -4.10 5.22 9.78
N TYR A 78 -3.57 5.61 8.62
CA TYR A 78 -4.13 5.39 7.31
C TYR A 78 -3.20 4.46 6.54
N VAL A 79 -3.61 3.21 6.36
CA VAL A 79 -2.74 2.16 5.84
C VAL A 79 -3.18 1.77 4.44
N ALA A 80 -2.33 2.04 3.45
CA ALA A 80 -2.45 1.51 2.11
C ALA A 80 -2.02 0.04 2.15
N VAL A 81 -2.97 -0.86 1.91
CA VAL A 81 -2.73 -2.30 1.98
C VAL A 81 -2.56 -2.89 0.58
N PRO A 82 -1.71 -3.92 0.41
CA PRO A 82 -1.60 -4.65 -0.85
C PRO A 82 -2.96 -5.12 -1.37
N ASP A 83 -3.14 -5.07 -2.69
CA ASP A 83 -4.45 -5.31 -3.31
C ASP A 83 -4.95 -6.75 -3.21
N ASP A 84 -4.05 -7.68 -2.89
CA ASP A 84 -4.35 -9.09 -2.61
C ASP A 84 -4.49 -9.40 -1.11
N MET A 85 -4.38 -8.41 -0.22
CA MET A 85 -4.41 -8.63 1.23
C MET A 85 -5.77 -9.20 1.68
N LEU A 86 -5.71 -10.34 2.36
CA LEU A 86 -6.89 -11.05 2.87
C LEU A 86 -7.47 -10.37 4.13
N GLU A 87 -8.74 -10.58 4.43
CA GLU A 87 -9.41 -9.91 5.56
C GLU A 87 -8.75 -10.19 6.92
N PHE A 88 -8.30 -11.42 7.16
CA PHE A 88 -7.58 -11.74 8.40
C PHE A 88 -6.21 -11.01 8.46
N GLU A 89 -5.52 -10.85 7.33
CA GLU A 89 -4.26 -10.10 7.24
C GLU A 89 -4.48 -8.61 7.51
N LYS A 90 -5.61 -8.05 7.05
CA LYS A 90 -6.03 -6.67 7.40
C LYS A 90 -6.29 -6.52 8.89
N ALA A 91 -6.93 -7.51 9.53
CA ALA A 91 -7.18 -7.51 10.96
C ALA A 91 -5.86 -7.54 11.76
N LEU A 92 -4.92 -8.40 11.36
CA LEU A 92 -3.58 -8.46 11.94
C LEU A 92 -2.84 -7.13 11.74
N THR A 93 -2.81 -6.59 10.53
CA THR A 93 -2.17 -5.30 10.24
C THR A 93 -2.76 -4.18 11.11
N THR A 94 -4.08 -4.16 11.26
CA THR A 94 -4.79 -3.21 12.13
C THR A 94 -4.35 -3.35 13.59
N GLU A 95 -4.34 -4.57 14.12
CA GLU A 95 -3.93 -4.83 15.50
C GLU A 95 -2.49 -4.37 15.76
N PHE A 96 -1.58 -4.62 14.81
CA PHE A 96 -0.20 -4.17 14.94
C PHE A 96 -0.11 -2.64 15.10
N PHE A 97 -0.80 -1.87 14.25
CA PHE A 97 -0.80 -0.40 14.34
C PHE A 97 -1.52 0.10 15.61
N MET A 98 -2.60 -0.56 16.03
CA MET A 98 -3.30 -0.25 17.29
C MET A 98 -2.40 -0.46 18.52
N GLN A 99 -1.52 -1.46 18.48
CA GLN A 99 -0.61 -1.79 19.57
C GLN A 99 0.66 -0.93 19.60
N THR A 100 0.98 -0.21 18.52
CA THR A 100 2.25 0.51 18.37
C THR A 100 2.09 2.03 18.33
N CYS A 101 1.28 2.55 17.40
CA CYS A 101 1.28 3.98 17.09
C CYS A 101 -0.12 4.61 16.97
N SER A 102 -1.18 3.79 16.98
CA SER A 102 -2.52 4.25 16.59
C SER A 102 -3.63 3.98 17.60
N ARG A 103 -4.63 4.88 17.62
CA ARG A 103 -5.93 4.69 18.30
C ARG A 103 -7.03 4.22 17.35
N LYS A 104 -6.85 4.48 16.05
CA LYS A 104 -7.79 4.11 14.99
C LYS A 104 -7.00 3.84 13.72
N VAL A 105 -7.30 2.73 13.05
CA VAL A 105 -6.66 2.37 11.79
C VAL A 105 -7.75 2.32 10.72
N ASP A 106 -7.54 3.05 9.63
CA ASP A 106 -8.35 2.93 8.43
C ASP A 106 -7.46 2.37 7.31
N THR A 107 -7.89 1.26 6.71
CA THR A 107 -7.17 0.62 5.60
C THR A 107 -7.82 1.00 4.27
N LYS A 108 -7.01 1.05 3.20
CA LYS A 108 -7.49 1.23 1.82
C LYS A 108 -6.62 0.42 0.87
N PRO A 109 -7.20 -0.33 -0.09
CA PRO A 109 -6.43 -0.96 -1.16
C PRO A 109 -5.55 0.05 -1.89
N GLU A 110 -4.31 -0.32 -2.20
CA GLU A 110 -3.35 0.58 -2.84
C GLU A 110 -3.78 1.01 -4.25
N CYS A 111 -4.46 0.13 -5.00
CA CYS A 111 -4.99 0.46 -6.33
C CYS A 111 -5.93 1.68 -6.32
N LEU A 112 -6.66 1.94 -5.23
CA LEU A 112 -7.55 3.10 -5.06
C LEU A 112 -6.82 4.41 -4.75
N LEU A 113 -5.49 4.36 -4.59
CA LEU A 113 -4.65 5.48 -4.23
C LEU A 113 -3.69 5.88 -5.36
N LEU A 114 -3.72 5.20 -6.49
CA LEU A 114 -2.82 5.48 -7.61
C LEU A 114 -3.16 6.79 -8.30
N ALA A 115 -4.44 7.02 -8.58
CA ALA A 115 -4.93 8.22 -9.26
C ALA A 115 -6.36 8.57 -8.80
N PRO A 116 -6.58 8.86 -7.50
CA PRO A 116 -7.93 9.06 -6.97
C PRO A 116 -8.67 10.30 -7.52
N GLN A 117 -7.96 11.20 -8.18
CA GLN A 117 -8.52 12.34 -8.90
C GLN A 117 -9.12 11.95 -10.26
N GLU A 118 -8.74 10.79 -10.81
CA GLU A 118 -9.27 10.28 -12.06
C GLU A 118 -10.61 9.59 -11.82
N GLY A 119 -11.58 9.88 -12.69
CA GLY A 119 -12.91 9.29 -12.59
C GLY A 119 -12.95 7.80 -12.92
N GLU A 120 -12.05 7.33 -13.79
CA GLU A 120 -11.99 5.94 -14.23
C GLU A 120 -10.57 5.60 -14.72
N TYR A 121 -10.01 4.46 -14.32
CA TYR A 121 -8.66 4.03 -14.71
C TYR A 121 -8.42 2.53 -14.50
N ILE A 122 -7.32 2.02 -15.03
CA ILE A 122 -6.82 0.66 -14.77
C ILE A 122 -5.63 0.73 -13.83
N ALA A 123 -5.68 -0.02 -12.73
CA ALA A 123 -4.55 -0.24 -11.84
C ALA A 123 -3.92 -1.60 -12.12
N VAL A 124 -2.62 -1.64 -12.39
CA VAL A 124 -1.83 -2.88 -12.42
C VAL A 124 -0.91 -2.88 -11.22
N SER A 125 -1.13 -3.81 -10.31
CA SER A 125 -0.43 -3.91 -9.04
C SER A 125 0.33 -5.22 -8.96
N ARG A 126 1.57 -5.19 -8.47
CA ARG A 126 2.36 -6.42 -8.26
C ARG A 126 2.75 -6.57 -6.80
N THR A 127 2.37 -7.70 -6.20
CA THR A 127 2.69 -8.08 -4.82
C THR A 127 3.64 -9.28 -4.83
N CYS A 128 4.10 -9.69 -3.65
CA CYS A 128 4.88 -10.92 -3.50
C CYS A 128 4.13 -12.20 -3.93
N ARG A 129 2.79 -12.16 -4.06
CA ARG A 129 1.97 -13.33 -4.43
C ARG A 129 1.42 -13.27 -5.84
N MET A 130 1.01 -12.09 -6.32
CA MET A 130 0.22 -11.97 -7.55
C MET A 130 0.49 -10.68 -8.32
N VAL A 131 0.16 -10.70 -9.60
CA VAL A 131 -0.12 -9.49 -10.39
C VAL A 131 -1.64 -9.30 -10.39
N ILE A 132 -2.11 -8.10 -10.07
CA ILE A 132 -3.52 -7.77 -9.94
C ILE A 132 -3.84 -6.65 -10.91
N ILE A 133 -4.86 -6.85 -11.74
CA ILE A 133 -5.40 -5.82 -12.64
C ILE A 133 -6.76 -5.43 -12.11
N SER A 134 -6.96 -4.17 -11.74
CA SER A 134 -8.24 -3.66 -11.24
C SER A 134 -8.76 -2.55 -12.14
N HIS A 135 -10.03 -2.63 -12.51
CA HIS A 135 -10.76 -1.53 -13.13
C HIS A 135 -11.39 -0.67 -12.02
N ILE A 136 -11.01 0.60 -11.98
CA ILE A 136 -11.46 1.55 -10.97
C ILE A 136 -12.41 2.55 -11.62
N GLN A 137 -13.60 2.74 -11.04
CA GLN A 137 -14.58 3.73 -11.50
C GLN A 137 -15.18 4.48 -10.29
N ALA A 138 -15.20 5.80 -10.35
CA ALA A 138 -15.71 6.69 -9.29
C ALA A 138 -15.17 6.36 -7.88
N GLY A 139 -13.90 5.94 -7.80
CA GLY A 139 -13.23 5.57 -6.54
C GLY A 139 -13.58 4.19 -5.99
N ASN A 140 -14.29 3.35 -6.75
CA ASN A 140 -14.60 1.97 -6.42
C ASN A 140 -13.86 1.00 -7.35
N ILE A 141 -13.60 -0.22 -6.85
CA ILE A 141 -13.10 -1.33 -7.68
C ILE A 141 -14.32 -2.00 -8.30
N GLU A 142 -14.49 -1.88 -9.61
CA GLU A 142 -15.62 -2.49 -10.34
C GLU A 142 -15.32 -3.95 -10.64
N ASP A 143 -14.15 -4.19 -11.23
CA ASP A 143 -13.71 -5.51 -11.67
C ASP A 143 -12.25 -5.74 -11.29
N ARG A 144 -11.89 -7.02 -11.10
CA ARG A 144 -10.52 -7.40 -10.78
C ARG A 144 -10.13 -8.76 -11.34
N LEU A 145 -8.93 -8.82 -11.92
CA LEU A 145 -8.27 -10.04 -12.34
C LEU A 145 -7.03 -10.29 -11.47
N TYR A 146 -6.89 -11.52 -11.00
CA TYR A 146 -5.73 -11.99 -10.26
C TYR A 146 -4.92 -12.94 -11.13
N LEU A 147 -3.65 -12.63 -11.30
CA LEU A 147 -2.69 -13.34 -12.14
C LEU A 147 -1.55 -13.87 -11.28
N GLU A 148 -0.96 -14.99 -11.70
CA GLU A 148 0.22 -15.55 -11.06
C GLU A 148 1.36 -14.52 -10.99
N ASN A 149 2.13 -14.53 -9.91
CA ASN A 149 3.32 -13.68 -9.83
C ASN A 149 4.46 -14.25 -10.68
N LYS A 150 4.42 -13.98 -11.97
CA LYS A 150 5.49 -14.25 -12.92
C LYS A 150 5.69 -13.04 -13.85
N GLU A 151 6.70 -13.12 -14.69
CA GLU A 151 6.91 -12.13 -15.74
C GLU A 151 5.91 -12.34 -16.87
N TYR A 152 5.32 -11.24 -17.32
CA TYR A 152 4.43 -11.18 -18.47
C TYR A 152 5.04 -10.24 -19.51
N THR A 153 4.65 -10.39 -20.76
CA THR A 153 4.89 -9.38 -21.79
C THR A 153 3.86 -8.25 -21.68
N VAL A 154 4.19 -7.09 -22.23
CA VAL A 154 3.26 -5.95 -22.29
C VAL A 154 2.01 -6.31 -23.11
N GLU A 155 2.19 -7.12 -24.16
CA GLU A 155 1.11 -7.63 -25.01
C GLU A 155 0.16 -8.54 -24.24
N GLU A 156 0.68 -9.47 -23.44
CA GLU A 156 -0.15 -10.33 -22.57
C GLU A 156 -0.95 -9.50 -21.56
N LEU A 157 -0.33 -8.51 -20.91
CA LEU A 157 -1.03 -7.62 -19.99
C LEU A 157 -2.13 -6.82 -20.69
N LYS A 158 -1.89 -6.33 -21.92
CA LYS A 158 -2.93 -5.67 -22.72
C LYS A 158 -4.09 -6.60 -23.04
N MET A 159 -3.83 -7.87 -23.36
CA MET A 159 -4.89 -8.86 -23.57
C MET A 159 -5.71 -9.11 -22.31
N PHE A 160 -5.07 -9.20 -21.14
CA PHE A 160 -5.78 -9.34 -19.87
C PHE A 160 -6.62 -8.11 -19.53
N ILE A 161 -6.10 -6.90 -19.76
CA ILE A 161 -6.85 -5.65 -19.56
C ILE A 161 -8.05 -5.60 -20.51
N ALA A 162 -7.86 -5.93 -21.79
CA ALA A 162 -8.96 -5.98 -22.75
C ALA A 162 -10.04 -7.00 -22.34
N GLY A 163 -9.63 -8.16 -21.85
CA GLY A 163 -10.55 -9.18 -21.32
C GLY A 163 -11.27 -8.73 -20.03
N LEU A 164 -10.62 -7.97 -19.16
CA LEU A 164 -11.25 -7.38 -17.97
C LEU A 164 -12.31 -6.35 -18.34
N LEU A 165 -12.10 -5.61 -19.43
CA LEU A 165 -13.00 -4.58 -19.94
C LEU A 165 -14.05 -5.11 -20.92
N ASP A 166 -14.12 -6.43 -21.15
CA ASP A 166 -14.88 -7.02 -22.25
C ASP A 166 -16.35 -6.57 -22.23
N GLY A 167 -16.82 -6.03 -23.35
CA GLY A 167 -18.10 -5.31 -23.47
C GLY A 167 -18.01 -3.78 -23.50
N ARG A 168 -16.88 -3.18 -23.11
CA ARG A 168 -16.60 -1.72 -23.17
C ARG A 168 -15.68 -1.35 -24.35
N ASN A 169 -16.01 -1.87 -25.54
CA ASN A 169 -15.20 -1.70 -26.76
C ASN A 169 -14.78 -0.24 -27.00
N GLY A 170 -13.48 0.02 -27.05
CA GLY A 170 -12.89 1.29 -27.50
C GLY A 170 -12.59 2.32 -26.40
N VAL A 171 -12.73 1.99 -25.11
CA VAL A 171 -12.32 2.89 -24.03
C VAL A 171 -10.82 2.74 -23.77
N ASP A 172 -10.04 3.76 -24.16
CA ASP A 172 -8.63 3.89 -23.80
C ASP A 172 -8.54 4.52 -22.41
N LEU A 173 -8.46 3.68 -21.38
CA LEU A 173 -8.34 4.13 -19.99
C LEU A 173 -6.87 4.34 -19.61
N PRO A 174 -6.55 5.37 -18.81
CA PRO A 174 -5.20 5.52 -18.28
C PRO A 174 -4.84 4.32 -17.41
N ILE A 175 -3.61 3.82 -17.58
CA ILE A 175 -3.08 2.68 -16.82
C ILE A 175 -2.05 3.21 -15.82
N TYR A 176 -2.22 2.84 -14.55
CA TYR A 176 -1.30 3.17 -13.46
C TYR A 176 -0.69 1.89 -12.88
N LEU A 177 0.61 1.93 -12.63
CA LEU A 177 1.40 0.78 -12.21
C LEU A 177 1.92 1.00 -10.79
N ASN A 178 1.87 -0.01 -9.92
CA ASN A 178 2.51 0.05 -8.60
C ASN A 178 2.98 -1.33 -8.07
N GLY A 179 4.06 -1.34 -7.31
CA GLY A 179 4.60 -2.56 -6.72
C GLY A 179 5.90 -3.02 -7.38
N GLU A 180 6.32 -4.25 -7.07
CA GLU A 180 7.67 -4.74 -7.38
C GLU A 180 7.86 -5.06 -8.87
N GLY A 181 8.93 -4.57 -9.49
CA GLY A 181 9.30 -4.92 -10.87
C GLY A 181 8.41 -4.30 -11.95
N LEU A 182 7.48 -3.42 -11.60
CA LEU A 182 6.58 -2.78 -12.58
C LEU A 182 7.20 -1.61 -13.33
N GLU A 183 8.36 -1.11 -12.90
CA GLU A 183 9.17 -0.14 -13.63
C GLU A 183 9.57 -0.61 -15.03
N LEU A 184 9.63 -1.94 -15.23
CA LEU A 184 9.93 -2.58 -16.52
C LEU A 184 8.78 -2.46 -17.52
N TYR A 185 7.58 -2.10 -17.07
CA TYR A 185 6.36 -2.02 -17.87
C TYR A 185 5.94 -0.57 -18.16
N SER A 186 6.89 0.38 -18.12
CA SER A 186 6.61 1.81 -18.37
C SER A 186 5.98 2.12 -19.73
N SER A 187 6.06 1.21 -20.72
CA SER A 187 5.36 1.32 -22.00
C SER A 187 3.88 0.94 -21.93
N LEU A 188 3.44 0.29 -20.85
CA LEU A 188 2.03 -0.06 -20.58
C LEU A 188 1.29 1.10 -19.91
N GLY A 189 1.93 1.82 -19.00
CA GLY A 189 1.28 2.85 -18.19
C GLY A 189 2.24 3.63 -17.30
N SER A 190 1.68 4.48 -16.45
CA SER A 190 2.46 5.37 -15.57
C SER A 190 2.75 4.70 -14.22
N LEU A 191 4.03 4.56 -13.88
CA LEU A 191 4.45 4.09 -12.55
C LEU A 191 4.12 5.14 -11.48
N VAL A 192 3.45 4.70 -10.41
CA VAL A 192 3.10 5.55 -9.27
C VAL A 192 3.97 5.20 -8.07
N GLU A 193 4.88 6.10 -7.74
CA GLU A 193 5.81 5.94 -6.63
C GLU A 193 5.13 5.95 -5.25
N PRO A 194 5.67 5.24 -4.23
CA PRO A 194 5.11 5.24 -2.88
C PRO A 194 4.88 6.64 -2.29
N ARG A 195 5.75 7.61 -2.62
CA ARG A 195 5.60 9.00 -2.19
C ARG A 195 4.31 9.63 -2.72
N THR A 196 3.98 9.37 -3.98
CA THR A 196 2.77 9.87 -4.65
C THR A 196 1.54 9.21 -4.05
N ILE A 197 1.58 7.89 -3.82
CA ILE A 197 0.48 7.14 -3.19
C ILE A 197 0.18 7.67 -1.78
N LEU A 198 1.20 7.93 -0.97
CA LEU A 198 1.03 8.57 0.35
C LEU A 198 0.42 9.96 0.24
N GLN A 199 0.87 10.77 -0.73
CA GLN A 199 0.32 12.12 -0.95
C GLN A 199 -1.15 12.05 -1.39
N ASN A 200 -1.49 11.14 -2.29
CA ASN A 200 -2.86 10.88 -2.73
C ASN A 200 -3.75 10.49 -1.55
N TYR A 201 -3.24 9.63 -0.64
CA TYR A 201 -4.00 9.24 0.54
C TYR A 201 -4.19 10.40 1.52
N ILE A 202 -3.19 11.27 1.68
CA ILE A 202 -3.32 12.51 2.47
C ILE A 202 -4.41 13.42 1.88
N ASN A 203 -4.39 13.66 0.56
CA ASN A 203 -5.33 14.56 -0.12
C ASN A 203 -6.78 14.05 -0.08
N LEU A 204 -6.98 12.74 -0.01
CA LEU A 204 -8.30 12.11 0.08
C LEU A 204 -8.96 12.25 1.45
N LYS A 205 -8.22 12.67 2.49
CA LYS A 205 -8.81 12.86 3.81
C LYS A 205 -9.49 14.23 3.89
N PRO A 206 -10.78 14.27 4.28
CA PRO A 206 -11.38 15.54 4.70
C PRO A 206 -10.56 16.08 5.88
N ALA A 207 -10.26 17.38 5.83
CA ALA A 207 -9.66 18.11 6.94
C ALA A 207 -10.52 18.01 8.21
#